data_AF-A0A523RNQ1-F1
#
_entry.id   AF-A0A523RNQ1-F1
#
_cell.length_a   1.000
_cell.length_b   1.000
_cell.length_c   1.000
_cell.angle_alpha   90.00
_cell.angle_beta   90.00
_cell.angle_gamma   90.00
#
_symmetry.space_group_name_H-M   'P 1'
#
loop_
_entity.id
_entity.type
_entity.pdbx_description
1 polymer ?
#
loop_
_entity_poly.entity_id
_entity_poly.type
_entity_poly.pdbx_seq_one_letter_code
_entity_poly.pdbx_strand_id
1 'polypeptide(L)'
;MEQRESDRVPIDIGGGSSTSIVVEGYKRLKRYLGFNEKKVHDRLFRVAEVDEEVASCLGVDVRPVTVKAPKRSLPHLEKREVTIDEWGVKWKPENILLMANKAKKAGRYPLIF
;
A
#
# COMPACT_ATOMS: atom_id res chain seq x y z
N MET A 1 0.14 -27.08 -19.82
CA MET A 1 0.27 -25.60 -19.72
C MET A 1 1.51 -25.27 -20.52
N GLU A 2 1.37 -24.60 -21.67
CA GLU A 2 2.50 -24.22 -22.51
C GLU A 2 3.16 -22.98 -21.90
N GLN A 3 4.49 -23.00 -21.74
CA GLN A 3 5.24 -21.82 -21.32
C GLN A 3 5.63 -21.05 -22.56
N ARG A 4 5.27 -19.77 -22.59
CA ARG A 4 5.64 -18.83 -23.65
C ARG A 4 6.52 -17.76 -23.03
N GLU A 5 7.62 -17.43 -23.71
CA GLU A 5 8.50 -16.36 -23.29
C GLU A 5 7.76 -15.01 -23.34
N SER A 6 7.98 -14.17 -22.33
CA SER A 6 7.33 -12.85 -22.25
C SER A 6 8.08 -11.85 -23.10
N ASP A 7 7.37 -11.06 -23.90
CA ASP A 7 7.97 -10.02 -24.75
C ASP A 7 8.57 -8.85 -23.93
N ARG A 8 8.15 -8.71 -22.66
CA ARG A 8 8.67 -7.71 -21.71
C ARG A 8 8.49 -8.13 -20.26
N VAL A 9 9.19 -7.44 -19.35
CA VAL A 9 8.98 -7.58 -17.90
C VAL A 9 7.73 -6.79 -17.48
N PRO A 10 6.80 -7.37 -16.71
CA PRO A 10 5.63 -6.66 -16.23
C PRO A 10 5.98 -5.62 -15.15
N ILE A 11 5.28 -4.50 -15.16
CA ILE A 11 5.38 -3.43 -14.16
C ILE A 11 4.26 -3.60 -13.14
N ASP A 12 4.62 -3.89 -11.90
CA ASP A 12 3.71 -3.92 -10.75
C ASP A 12 3.95 -2.70 -9.85
N ILE A 13 3.02 -1.75 -9.90
CA ILE A 13 2.95 -0.61 -8.97
C ILE A 13 1.51 -0.53 -8.47
N GLY A 14 1.33 -0.73 -7.17
CA GLY A 14 0.01 -0.71 -6.52
C GLY A 14 -0.79 -2.00 -6.64
N GLY A 15 -0.20 -3.12 -7.08
CA GLY A 15 -0.81 -4.45 -7.00
C GLY A 15 -1.05 -4.93 -5.56
N GLY A 16 -0.33 -4.38 -4.59
CA GLY A 16 -0.59 -4.54 -3.16
C GLY A 16 0.01 -3.39 -2.35
N SER A 17 -0.27 -3.36 -1.04
CA SER A 17 0.21 -2.28 -0.16
C SER A 17 1.74 -2.19 -0.13
N SER A 18 2.46 -3.30 -0.32
CA SER A 18 3.93 -3.34 -0.36
C SER A 18 4.54 -2.85 -1.69
N THR A 19 3.78 -2.88 -2.78
CA THR A 19 4.22 -2.41 -4.12
C THR A 19 3.65 -1.03 -4.45
N SER A 20 2.97 -0.40 -3.50
CA SER A 20 2.38 0.93 -3.68
C SER A 20 3.31 2.06 -3.20
N ILE A 21 2.91 3.29 -3.50
CA ILE A 21 3.68 4.50 -3.25
C ILE A 21 3.17 5.15 -1.96
N VAL A 22 4.10 5.55 -1.08
CA VAL A 22 3.76 6.32 0.13
C VAL A 22 2.99 7.59 -0.22
N VAL A 23 2.01 7.96 0.61
CA VAL A 23 1.03 9.04 0.31
C VAL A 23 1.69 10.35 -0.16
N GLU A 24 2.78 10.75 0.48
CA GLU A 24 3.50 11.98 0.15
C GLU A 24 4.19 11.90 -1.22
N GLY A 25 4.77 10.74 -1.54
CA GLY A 25 5.39 10.46 -2.83
C GLY A 25 4.33 10.45 -3.95
N TYR A 26 3.19 9.81 -3.69
CA TYR A 26 2.10 9.73 -4.66
C TYR A 26 1.52 11.11 -4.98
N LYS A 27 1.33 11.97 -3.98
CA LYS A 27 0.89 13.36 -4.20
C LYS A 27 1.85 14.16 -5.08
N ARG A 28 3.17 14.00 -4.86
CA ARG A 28 4.19 14.66 -5.69
C ARG A 28 4.14 14.14 -7.12
N LEU A 29 3.99 12.83 -7.30
CA LEU A 29 3.84 12.21 -8.61
C LEU A 29 2.59 12.73 -9.34
N LYS A 30 1.42 12.75 -8.69
CA LYS A 30 0.20 13.27 -9.30
C LYS A 30 0.33 14.72 -9.74
N ARG A 31 0.94 15.58 -8.92
CA ARG A 31 1.23 16.97 -9.30
C ARG A 31 2.14 17.07 -10.50
N TYR A 32 3.19 16.23 -10.56
CA TYR A 32 4.11 16.18 -11.69
C TYR A 32 3.40 15.74 -12.98
N LEU A 33 2.48 14.78 -12.88
CA LEU A 33 1.70 14.27 -14.01
C LEU A 33 0.45 15.12 -14.36
N GLY A 34 0.15 16.18 -13.60
CA GLY A 34 -1.01 17.04 -13.83
C GLY A 34 -2.37 16.44 -13.40
N PHE A 35 -2.38 15.41 -12.56
CA PHE A 35 -3.61 14.79 -12.05
C PHE A 35 -4.08 15.39 -10.71
N ASN A 36 -5.40 15.46 -10.53
CA ASN A 36 -6.01 15.98 -9.30
C ASN A 36 -5.86 15.03 -8.11
N GLU A 37 -5.67 15.54 -6.90
CA GLU A 37 -5.57 14.69 -5.69
C GLU A 37 -6.91 14.02 -5.36
N LYS A 38 -6.99 12.69 -5.47
CA LYS A 38 -8.06 11.88 -4.85
C LYS A 38 -7.56 11.39 -3.49
N LYS A 39 -8.44 11.43 -2.47
CA LYS A 39 -8.13 10.92 -1.14
C LYS A 39 -8.49 9.45 -1.03
N VAL A 40 -7.57 8.56 -1.41
CA VAL A 40 -7.68 7.14 -1.07
C VAL A 40 -6.30 6.60 -0.70
N HIS A 41 -6.17 6.12 0.53
CA HIS A 41 -4.94 5.52 1.04
C HIS A 41 -5.25 4.49 2.11
N ASP A 42 -4.40 3.47 2.17
CA ASP A 42 -4.36 2.55 3.29
C ASP A 42 -3.91 3.31 4.55
N ARG A 43 -4.77 3.33 5.57
CA ARG A 43 -4.49 4.06 6.81
C ARG A 43 -3.40 3.40 7.65
N LEU A 44 -3.25 2.08 7.55
CA LEU A 44 -2.28 1.31 8.33
C LEU A 44 -0.87 1.49 7.74
N PHE A 45 -0.75 1.36 6.43
CA PHE A 45 0.54 1.40 5.73
C PHE A 45 0.91 2.79 5.18
N ARG A 46 -0.03 3.75 5.17
CA ARG A 46 0.16 5.09 4.60
C ARG A 46 0.66 5.06 3.14
N VAL A 47 0.11 4.13 2.37
CA VAL A 47 0.35 4.02 0.92
C VAL A 47 -0.91 4.38 0.16
N ALA A 48 -0.75 4.96 -1.02
CA ALA A 48 -1.86 5.34 -1.87
C ALA A 48 -2.54 4.11 -2.50
N GLU A 49 -3.82 4.23 -2.81
CA GLU A 49 -4.39 3.41 -3.88
C GLU A 49 -4.02 4.09 -5.21
N VAL A 50 -3.42 3.34 -6.13
CA VAL A 50 -2.96 3.92 -7.41
C VAL A 50 -4.18 4.12 -8.30
N ASP A 51 -4.52 5.37 -8.58
CA ASP A 51 -5.59 5.76 -9.49
C ASP A 51 -5.34 5.20 -10.90
N GLU A 52 -6.40 4.76 -11.57
CA GLU A 52 -6.33 4.17 -12.93
C GLU A 52 -5.64 5.09 -13.95
N GLU A 53 -5.90 6.39 -13.87
CA GLU A 53 -5.28 7.41 -14.75
C GLU A 53 -3.75 7.45 -14.58
N VAL A 54 -3.27 7.26 -13.34
CA VAL A 54 -1.83 7.21 -13.04
C VAL A 54 -1.26 5.85 -13.44
N ALA A 55 -1.96 4.75 -13.14
CA ALA A 55 -1.53 3.40 -13.51
C ALA A 55 -1.40 3.24 -15.04
N SER A 56 -2.36 3.78 -15.80
CA SER A 56 -2.32 3.85 -17.26
C SER A 56 -1.16 4.72 -17.76
N CYS A 57 -0.94 5.89 -17.17
CA CYS A 57 0.17 6.78 -17.53
C CYS A 57 1.56 6.14 -17.29
N LEU A 58 1.68 5.32 -16.25
CA LEU A 58 2.92 4.61 -15.90
C LEU A 58 3.09 3.27 -16.64
N GLY A 59 2.08 2.81 -17.39
CA GLY A 59 2.11 1.52 -18.07
C GLY A 59 2.12 0.31 -17.13
N VAL A 60 1.44 0.43 -15.97
CA VAL A 60 1.32 -0.63 -14.96
C VAL A 60 0.45 -1.76 -15.50
N ASP A 61 0.93 -3.00 -15.42
CA ASP A 61 0.28 -4.20 -15.96
C ASP A 61 -0.70 -4.86 -14.97
N VAL A 62 -0.62 -4.51 -13.68
CA VAL A 62 -1.41 -5.16 -12.61
C VAL A 62 -2.55 -4.26 -12.16
N ARG A 63 -3.72 -4.86 -11.88
CA ARG A 63 -4.84 -4.20 -11.18
C ARG A 63 -5.26 -5.04 -9.97
N PRO A 64 -5.19 -4.49 -8.74
CA PRO A 64 -5.55 -5.23 -7.56
C PRO A 64 -7.05 -5.51 -7.52
N VAL A 65 -7.43 -6.75 -7.22
CA VAL A 65 -8.81 -7.10 -6.87
C VAL A 65 -8.90 -7.17 -5.35
N THR A 66 -9.51 -6.17 -4.74
CA THR A 66 -9.64 -6.10 -3.28
C THR A 66 -11.01 -6.62 -2.84
N VAL A 67 -11.03 -7.40 -1.76
CA VAL A 67 -12.27 -7.79 -1.09
C VAL A 67 -12.67 -6.71 -0.11
N LYS A 68 -13.97 -6.41 -0.03
CA LYS A 68 -14.47 -5.51 1.02
C LYS A 68 -14.26 -6.17 2.38
N ALA A 69 -13.92 -5.35 3.37
CA ALA A 69 -13.88 -5.80 4.75
C ALA A 69 -15.22 -6.46 5.14
N PRO A 70 -15.21 -7.57 5.90
CA PRO A 70 -16.41 -8.19 6.42
C PRO A 70 -17.31 -7.16 7.12
N LYS A 71 -18.64 -7.23 6.91
CA LYS A 71 -19.62 -6.30 7.53
C LYS A 71 -19.50 -6.21 9.06
N ARG A 72 -18.98 -7.25 9.70
CA ARG A 72 -18.85 -7.40 11.16
C ARG A 72 -17.41 -7.19 11.66
N SER A 73 -16.43 -7.04 10.77
CA SER A 73 -15.02 -6.75 11.10
C SER A 73 -14.71 -5.26 10.90
N LEU A 74 -15.69 -4.38 11.11
CA LEU A 74 -15.42 -2.96 11.14
C LEU A 74 -14.29 -2.76 12.16
N PRO A 75 -13.09 -2.32 11.74
CA PRO A 75 -12.06 -1.96 12.70
C PRO A 75 -12.72 -0.96 13.65
N HIS A 76 -12.91 -1.37 14.89
CA HIS A 76 -13.52 -0.51 15.89
C HIS A 76 -12.52 0.60 16.14
N LEU A 77 -12.76 1.75 15.52
CA LEU A 77 -12.15 3.02 15.87
C LEU A 77 -12.68 3.40 17.25
N GLU A 78 -12.16 2.76 18.31
CA GLU A 78 -12.51 3.15 19.68
C GLU A 78 -12.01 4.57 19.96
N LYS A 79 -10.86 4.95 19.40
CA LYS A 79 -10.27 6.30 19.44
C LYS A 79 -9.40 6.52 18.19
N ARG A 80 -9.15 7.78 17.81
CA ARG A 80 -8.33 8.23 16.64
C ARG A 80 -6.92 7.62 16.50
N GLU A 81 -6.51 6.72 17.38
CA GLU A 81 -5.13 6.29 17.58
C GLU A 81 -4.95 4.76 17.62
N VAL A 82 -6.03 3.98 17.51
CA VAL A 82 -5.95 2.51 17.54
C VAL A 82 -6.78 1.92 16.42
N THR A 83 -6.12 1.22 15.48
CA THR A 83 -6.79 0.38 14.47
C THR A 83 -6.78 -1.05 15.00
N ILE A 84 -7.92 -1.74 15.00
CA ILE A 84 -7.99 -3.17 15.36
C ILE A 84 -8.20 -3.97 14.09
N ASP A 85 -7.33 -4.94 13.81
CA ASP A 85 -7.51 -5.82 12.64
C ASP A 85 -8.54 -6.93 12.90
N GLU A 86 -8.81 -7.73 11.87
CA GLU A 86 -9.77 -8.83 11.92
C GLU A 86 -9.42 -9.96 12.90
N TRP A 87 -8.19 -9.97 13.43
CA TRP A 87 -7.70 -10.92 14.43
C TRP A 87 -7.70 -10.33 15.85
N GLY A 88 -8.16 -9.09 16.02
CA GLY A 88 -8.20 -8.41 17.31
C GLY A 88 -6.88 -7.72 17.71
N VAL A 89 -5.89 -7.64 16.81
CA VAL A 89 -4.61 -6.99 17.09
C VAL A 89 -4.80 -5.48 17.08
N LYS A 90 -4.34 -4.82 18.15
CA LYS A 90 -4.42 -3.36 18.33
C LYS A 90 -3.17 -2.67 17.77
N TRP A 91 -3.35 -1.99 16.64
CA TRP A 91 -2.33 -1.19 15.96
C TRP A 91 -2.37 0.25 16.44
N LYS A 92 -1.29 0.71 17.07
CA LYS A 92 -1.07 2.12 17.40
C LYS A 92 0.03 2.71 16.51
N PRO A 93 -0.03 4.00 16.14
CA PRO A 93 1.05 4.67 15.40
C PRO A 93 2.43 4.50 16.07
N GLU A 94 2.47 4.56 17.42
CA GLU A 94 3.68 4.35 18.24
C GLU A 94 4.23 2.92 18.15
N ASN A 95 3.37 1.92 17.96
CA ASN A 95 3.76 0.51 17.85
C ASN A 95 4.37 0.18 16.48
N ILE A 96 3.90 0.84 15.41
CA ILE A 96 4.45 0.66 14.05
C ILE A 96 5.89 1.17 13.98
N LEU A 97 6.16 2.33 14.56
CA LEU A 97 7.52 2.89 14.63
C LEU A 97 8.42 2.05 15.54
N LEU A 98 7.90 1.55 16.67
CA LEU A 98 8.63 0.63 17.56
C LEU A 98 8.96 -0.68 16.84
N MET A 99 8.05 -1.25 16.05
CA MET A 99 8.30 -2.43 15.24
C MET A 99 9.31 -2.17 14.12
N ALA A 100 9.20 -1.06 13.39
CA ALA A 100 10.18 -0.67 12.37
C ALA A 100 11.59 -0.52 12.98
N ASN A 101 11.69 0.09 14.16
CA ASN A 101 12.95 0.23 14.89
C ASN A 101 13.46 -1.10 15.45
N LYS A 102 12.58 -1.98 15.95
CA LYS A 102 12.94 -3.31 16.46
C LYS A 102 13.36 -4.25 15.32
N ALA A 103 12.74 -4.15 14.15
CA ALA A 103 13.11 -4.88 12.93
C ALA A 103 14.44 -4.39 12.35
N LYS A 104 14.69 -3.07 12.32
CA LYS A 104 16.01 -2.48 12.02
C LYS A 104 17.09 -2.98 12.98
N LYS A 105 16.79 -3.01 14.28
CA LYS A 105 17.71 -3.47 15.33
C LYS A 105 17.94 -4.99 15.31
N ALA A 106 17.00 -5.75 14.74
CA ALA A 106 17.08 -7.20 14.59
C ALA A 106 17.69 -7.65 13.24
N GLY A 107 18.16 -6.74 12.39
CA GLY A 107 18.87 -7.06 11.14
C GLY A 107 18.04 -7.86 10.12
N ARG A 108 16.71 -7.79 10.19
CA ARG A 108 15.80 -8.71 9.47
C ARG A 108 15.35 -8.26 8.06
N TYR A 109 15.95 -7.21 7.49
CA TYR A 109 15.78 -6.87 6.08
C TYR A 109 17.15 -6.55 5.46
N PRO A 110 17.57 -7.24 4.39
CA PRO A 110 18.60 -6.69 3.53
C PRO A 110 18.02 -5.48 2.79
N LEU A 111 18.79 -4.40 2.71
CA LEU A 111 18.53 -3.30 1.79
C LEU A 111 18.50 -3.88 0.38
N ILE A 112 17.36 -3.81 -0.29
CA ILE A 112 17.28 -3.95 -1.74
C ILE A 112 16.58 -2.70 -2.22
N PHE A 113 17.36 -1.87 -2.92
CA PHE A 113 16.92 -0.72 -3.68
C PHE A 113 16.10 -1.16 -4.90
#